data_AF-A0A0A8L5M5-F1
#
_entry.id   AF-A0A0A8L5M5-F1
#
_cell.length_a   1.000
_cell.length_b   1.000
_cell.length_c   1.000
_cell.angle_alpha   90.00
_cell.angle_beta   90.00
_cell.angle_gamma   90.00
#
_symmetry.space_group_name_H-M   'P 1'
#
loop_
_entity.id
_entity.type
_entity.pdbx_description
1 polymer ?
#
loop_
_entity_poly.entity_id
_entity_poly.type
_entity_poly.pdbx_seq_one_letter_code
_entity_poly.pdbx_strand_id
1 'polypeptide(L)'
;MQLTGFLKKLKNERVSIELKNGTTVWGIVRNVSPQMNVSLTDVRLTLPVKSSEATLAAVLLSGGSTQGQESKRATSLEFINIRGNTIRQIILPDSINLDALLVDQQEVNRLRKQGQLGSDPNKKRTIDGNGSAPKRPRRAF
;
A
#
# COMPACT_ATOMS: atom_id res chain seq x y z
N MET A 1 11.33 -8.61 5.46
CA MET A 1 10.18 -7.69 5.35
C MET A 1 10.64 -6.32 4.89
N GLN A 2 10.25 -5.86 3.70
CA GLN A 2 10.36 -4.43 3.35
C GLN A 2 8.99 -3.79 3.59
N LEU A 3 8.92 -2.71 4.38
CA LEU A 3 7.68 -1.99 4.67
C LEU A 3 6.98 -1.47 3.40
N THR A 4 7.74 -1.29 2.32
CA THR A 4 7.24 -0.94 0.99
C THR A 4 6.26 -1.98 0.43
N GLY A 5 6.40 -3.26 0.80
CA GLY A 5 5.46 -4.31 0.45
C GLY A 5 4.08 -4.11 1.10
N PHE A 6 4.06 -3.65 2.35
CA PHE A 6 2.82 -3.26 3.04
C PHE A 6 2.19 -2.02 2.38
N LEU A 7 2.98 -0.97 2.12
CA LEU A 7 2.46 0.27 1.52
C LEU A 7 1.85 0.03 0.12
N LYS A 8 2.37 -0.92 -0.65
CA LYS A 8 1.78 -1.34 -1.94
C LYS A 8 0.37 -1.93 -1.81
N LYS A 9 0.01 -2.48 -0.65
CA LYS A 9 -1.32 -3.05 -0.39
C LYS A 9 -2.37 -1.98 -0.06
N LEU A 10 -1.96 -0.74 0.23
CA LEU A 10 -2.86 0.39 0.52
C LEU A 10 -3.56 0.93 -0.73
N LYS A 11 -3.63 0.17 -1.82
CA LYS A 11 -4.27 0.62 -3.06
C LYS A 11 -5.77 0.81 -2.81
N ASN A 12 -6.30 1.94 -3.29
CA ASN A 12 -7.66 2.41 -3.09
C ASN A 12 -7.99 2.81 -1.64
N GLU A 13 -7.01 2.84 -0.74
CA GLU A 13 -7.20 3.38 0.60
C GLU A 13 -7.00 4.89 0.63
N ARG A 14 -7.75 5.54 1.52
CA ARG A 14 -7.64 6.99 1.73
C ARG A 14 -6.63 7.26 2.83
N VAL A 15 -5.58 8.01 2.50
CA VAL A 15 -4.47 8.27 3.42
C VAL A 15 -4.20 9.76 3.52
N SER A 16 -3.53 10.15 4.60
CA SER A 16 -2.95 11.48 4.73
C SER A 16 -1.42 11.36 4.76
N ILE A 17 -0.74 11.99 3.81
CA ILE A 17 0.72 11.95 3.68
C ILE A 17 1.28 13.28 4.14
N GLU A 18 2.12 13.25 5.16
CA GLU A 18 2.85 14.42 5.59
C GLU A 18 4.24 14.43 4.95
N LEU A 19 4.54 15.53 4.25
CA LEU A 19 5.81 15.74 3.59
C LEU A 19 6.83 16.38 4.55
N LYS A 20 8.12 16.23 4.22
CA LYS A 20 9.24 16.80 5.00
C LYS A 20 9.18 18.32 5.13
N ASN A 21 8.60 19.00 4.15
CA ASN A 21 8.40 20.45 4.18
C ASN A 21 7.16 20.88 5.02
N GLY A 22 6.45 19.93 5.63
CA GLY A 22 5.24 20.19 6.42
C GLY A 22 3.95 20.31 5.61
N THR A 23 4.01 20.20 4.27
CA THR A 23 2.80 20.08 3.46
C THR A 23 2.12 18.75 3.76
N THR A 24 0.79 18.77 3.94
CA THR A 24 -0.02 17.57 4.11
C THR A 24 -0.80 17.32 2.83
N VAL A 25 -0.77 16.09 2.34
CA VAL A 25 -1.48 15.67 1.14
C VAL A 25 -2.45 14.56 1.52
N TRP A 26 -3.74 14.87 1.45
CA TRP A 26 -4.80 13.92 1.72
C TRP A 26 -5.38 13.42 0.40
N GLY A 27 -5.59 12.11 0.24
CA GLY A 27 -6.12 11.56 -1.01
C GLY A 27 -6.20 10.05 -1.02
N ILE A 28 -6.59 9.48 -2.17
CA ILE A 28 -6.73 8.03 -2.36
C ILE A 28 -5.49 7.49 -3.07
N VAL A 29 -4.86 6.45 -2.51
CA VAL A 29 -3.67 5.82 -3.11
C VAL A 29 -4.04 5.01 -4.34
N ARG A 30 -3.41 5.30 -5.48
CA ARG A 30 -3.53 4.49 -6.70
C ARG A 30 -2.40 3.50 -6.87
N ASN A 31 -1.17 3.92 -6.56
CA ASN A 31 0.01 3.08 -6.68
C ASN A 31 1.13 3.54 -5.74
N VAL A 32 1.99 2.59 -5.35
CA VAL A 32 3.21 2.83 -4.56
C VAL A 32 4.39 2.09 -5.19
N SER A 33 5.47 2.81 -5.52
CA SER A 33 6.69 2.21 -6.06
C SER A 33 7.57 1.59 -4.96
N PRO A 34 8.55 0.72 -5.31
CA PRO A 34 9.55 0.25 -4.34
C PRO A 34 10.36 1.38 -3.68
N GLN A 35 10.54 2.52 -4.36
CA GLN A 35 11.20 3.72 -3.85
C GLN A 35 10.24 4.65 -3.08
N MET A 36 9.03 4.19 -2.74
CA MET A 36 7.96 4.94 -2.08
C MET A 36 7.43 6.14 -2.88
N ASN A 37 7.54 6.14 -4.21
CA ASN A 37 6.80 7.12 -4.99
C ASN A 37 5.32 6.77 -4.92
N VAL A 38 4.47 7.74 -4.59
CA VAL A 38 3.03 7.52 -4.38
C VAL A 38 2.23 8.34 -5.38
N SER A 39 1.34 7.68 -6.11
CA SER A 39 0.34 8.33 -6.95
C SER A 39 -0.98 8.39 -6.20
N LEU A 40 -1.53 9.60 -6.02
CA LEU A 40 -2.83 9.81 -5.37
C LEU A 40 -3.83 10.43 -6.34
N THR A 41 -5.12 10.17 -6.11
CA THR A 41 -6.25 10.87 -6.74
C THR A 41 -7.18 11.48 -5.69
N ASP A 42 -8.08 12.36 -6.11
CA ASP A 42 -9.04 13.06 -5.24
C ASP A 42 -8.32 13.74 -4.07
N VAL A 43 -7.35 14.56 -4.44
CA VAL A 43 -6.33 15.08 -3.56
C VAL A 43 -6.74 16.42 -2.99
N ARG A 44 -6.56 16.58 -1.68
CA ARG A 44 -6.54 17.86 -0.99
C ARG A 44 -5.15 18.10 -0.42
N LEU A 45 -4.42 19.02 -1.04
CA LEU A 45 -3.11 19.48 -0.55
C LEU A 45 -3.33 20.62 0.43
N THR A 46 -2.66 20.60 1.58
CA THR A 46 -2.75 21.65 2.61
C THR A 46 -1.35 22.08 3.05
N LEU A 47 -1.09 23.39 3.07
CA LEU A 47 0.19 23.97 3.49
C LEU A 47 0.29 24.12 5.02
N PRO A 48 1.51 24.04 5.60
CA PRO A 48 1.72 24.25 7.02
C PRO A 48 1.44 25.71 7.42
N VAL A 49 1.02 25.93 8.68
CA VAL A 49 0.65 27.25 9.21
C VAL A 49 1.86 28.20 9.34
N LYS A 50 3.06 27.65 9.55
CA LYS A 50 4.35 28.37 9.65
C LYS A 50 5.17 28.31 8.33
N SER A 51 4.51 28.48 7.19
CA SER A 51 5.14 28.32 5.87
C SER A 51 6.09 29.48 5.56
N SER A 52 7.35 29.15 5.29
CA SER A 52 8.30 30.03 4.63
C SER A 52 7.79 30.43 3.25
N GLU A 53 8.16 31.61 2.76
CA GLU A 53 7.67 32.21 1.51
C GLU A 53 7.76 31.27 0.30
N ALA A 54 8.81 30.43 0.25
CA ALA A 54 9.01 29.41 -0.77
C ALA A 54 7.91 28.33 -0.84
N THR A 55 7.30 27.97 0.29
CA THR A 55 6.19 26.98 0.32
C THR A 55 4.88 27.53 -0.22
N LEU A 56 4.63 28.84 -0.10
CA LEU A 56 3.44 29.48 -0.68
C LEU A 56 3.51 29.54 -2.21
N ALA A 57 4.71 29.80 -2.75
CA ALA A 57 4.95 29.86 -4.20
C ALA A 57 4.64 28.53 -4.89
N ALA A 58 5.00 27.39 -4.28
CA ALA A 58 4.75 26.06 -4.85
C ALA A 58 3.26 25.74 -5.08
N VAL A 59 2.36 26.28 -4.25
CA VAL A 59 0.92 26.03 -4.36
C VAL A 59 0.24 26.97 -5.35
N LEU A 60 0.71 28.22 -5.45
CA LEU A 60 0.26 29.12 -6.52
C LEU A 60 0.62 28.55 -7.90
N LEU A 61 1.80 27.94 -8.02
CA LEU A 61 2.25 27.26 -9.24
C LEU A 61 1.48 25.97 -9.54
N SER A 62 0.75 25.37 -8.57
CA SER A 62 -0.07 24.17 -8.82
C SER A 62 -1.49 24.48 -9.32
N GLY A 63 -1.82 25.74 -9.61
CA GLY A 63 -3.01 26.13 -10.38
C GLY A 63 -4.35 26.06 -9.63
N GLY A 64 -4.34 26.03 -8.29
CA GLY A 64 -5.55 25.97 -7.48
C GLY A 64 -6.31 27.30 -7.40
N SER A 65 -7.61 27.32 -7.71
CA SER A 65 -8.50 28.47 -7.49
C SER A 65 -8.73 28.68 -5.98
N THR A 66 -8.57 29.92 -5.51
CA THR A 66 -8.67 30.28 -4.09
C THR A 66 -10.04 30.89 -3.78
N GLN A 67 -10.97 30.12 -3.20
CA GLN A 67 -12.20 30.65 -2.60
C GLN A 67 -12.16 30.50 -1.06
N GLY A 68 -12.28 31.63 -0.34
CA GLY A 68 -12.63 31.68 1.09
C GLY A 68 -11.46 31.68 2.08
N GLN A 69 -11.49 32.59 3.05
CA GLN A 69 -10.35 33.00 3.89
C GLN A 69 -9.80 31.98 4.91
N GLU A 70 -10.43 30.82 5.13
CA GLU A 70 -9.84 29.67 5.86
C GLU A 70 -9.34 28.56 4.92
N SER A 71 -9.81 28.55 3.67
CA SER A 71 -9.41 27.64 2.61
C SER A 71 -8.14 28.10 1.87
N LYS A 72 -7.57 29.25 2.22
CA LYS A 72 -6.41 29.88 1.55
C LYS A 72 -5.15 29.02 1.44
N ARG A 73 -5.05 27.94 2.22
CA ARG A 73 -3.87 27.06 2.25
C ARG A 73 -4.14 25.67 1.69
N ALA A 74 -5.36 25.40 1.23
CA ALA A 74 -5.76 24.12 0.71
C ALA A 74 -6.05 24.20 -0.79
N THR A 75 -5.54 23.23 -1.56
CA THR A 75 -5.75 23.13 -3.00
C THR A 75 -6.24 21.73 -3.34
N SER A 76 -7.37 21.66 -4.05
CA SER A 76 -7.92 20.42 -4.59
C SER A 76 -7.28 20.11 -5.94
N LEU A 77 -6.86 18.85 -6.12
CA LEU A 77 -6.27 18.35 -7.35
C LEU A 77 -6.91 16.99 -7.67
N GLU A 78 -7.15 16.70 -8.94
CA GLU A 78 -7.65 15.39 -9.36
C GLU A 78 -6.59 14.30 -9.18
N PHE A 79 -5.33 14.61 -9.50
CA PHE A 79 -4.21 13.68 -9.47
C PHE A 79 -2.92 14.37 -8.99
N ILE A 80 -2.10 13.65 -8.22
CA ILE A 80 -0.74 14.09 -7.84
C ILE A 80 0.22 12.89 -7.76
N ASN A 81 1.48 13.14 -8.10
CA ASN A 81 2.58 12.20 -7.88
C ASN A 81 3.56 12.76 -6.85
N ILE A 82 3.81 12.00 -5.79
CA ILE A 82 4.73 12.35 -4.71
C ILE A 82 5.97 11.46 -4.80
N ARG A 83 7.16 12.07 -4.76
CA ARG A 83 8.43 11.34 -4.73
C ARG A 83 8.70 10.78 -3.33
N GLY A 84 9.10 9.53 -3.20
CA GLY A 84 9.17 8.85 -1.90
C GLY A 84 10.16 9.45 -0.90
N ASN A 85 11.21 10.13 -1.37
CA ASN A 85 12.17 10.80 -0.50
C ASN A 85 11.64 12.07 0.18
N THR A 86 10.53 12.65 -0.31
CA THR A 86 9.91 13.84 0.30
C THR A 86 8.89 13.49 1.38
N ILE A 87 8.49 12.22 1.49
CA ILE A 87 7.54 11.73 2.48
C ILE A 87 8.23 11.67 3.84
N ARG A 88 7.56 12.20 4.88
CA ARG A 88 7.97 12.05 6.29
C ARG A 88 7.19 10.94 6.97
N GLN A 89 5.87 10.94 6.83
CA GLN A 89 5.00 9.90 7.39
C GLN A 89 3.70 9.74 6.60
N ILE A 90 3.07 8.58 6.73
CA ILE A 90 1.77 8.25 6.13
C ILE A 90 0.83 7.88 7.27
N ILE A 91 -0.25 8.64 7.41
CA ILE A 91 -1.34 8.39 8.35
C ILE A 91 -2.31 7.43 7.67
N LEU A 92 -2.49 6.27 8.28
CA LEU A 92 -3.35 5.19 7.80
C LEU A 92 -4.81 5.40 8.25
N PRO A 93 -5.79 4.82 7.55
CA PRO A 93 -7.16 4.73 8.05
C PRO A 93 -7.23 3.95 9.37
N ASP A 94 -8.10 4.39 10.28
CA ASP A 94 -8.29 3.71 11.58
C ASP A 94 -8.86 2.30 11.43
N SER A 95 -9.61 2.04 10.36
CA SER A 95 -10.30 0.76 10.12
C SER A 95 -9.46 -0.30 9.40
N ILE A 96 -8.14 -0.09 9.26
CA ILE A 96 -7.31 -0.99 8.46
C ILE A 96 -6.79 -2.19 9.27
N ASN A 97 -6.98 -3.41 8.75
CA ASN A 97 -6.52 -4.64 9.39
C ASN A 97 -5.01 -4.84 9.20
N LEU A 98 -4.20 -4.28 10.10
CA LEU A 98 -2.75 -4.35 10.04
C LEU A 98 -2.22 -5.79 10.03
N ASP A 99 -2.79 -6.69 10.83
CA ASP A 99 -2.34 -8.08 10.94
C ASP A 99 -2.39 -8.81 9.59
N ALA A 100 -3.46 -8.62 8.82
CA ALA A 100 -3.59 -9.24 7.50
C ALA A 100 -2.63 -8.61 6.47
N LEU A 101 -2.39 -7.29 6.58
CA LEU A 101 -1.59 -6.55 5.60
C LEU A 101 -0.09 -6.65 5.84
N LEU A 102 0.35 -6.87 7.07
CA LEU A 102 1.78 -7.00 7.41
C LEU A 102 2.36 -8.37 7.03
N VAL A 103 1.52 -9.39 6.79
CA VAL A 103 1.97 -10.69 6.32
C VAL A 103 2.56 -10.60 4.91
N ASP A 104 3.84 -10.92 4.77
CA ASP A 104 4.48 -11.08 3.47
C ASP A 104 4.32 -12.51 2.96
N GLN A 105 3.58 -12.63 1.86
CA GLN A 105 3.35 -13.92 1.22
C GLN A 105 4.66 -14.58 0.75
N GLN A 106 5.69 -13.81 0.42
CA GLN A 106 6.98 -14.38 -0.01
C GLN A 106 7.68 -15.11 1.14
N GLU A 107 7.66 -14.52 2.34
CA GLU A 107 8.23 -15.17 3.52
C GLU A 107 7.40 -16.38 3.95
N VAL A 108 6.06 -16.27 3.96
CA VAL A 108 5.18 -17.41 4.24
C VAL A 108 5.45 -18.55 3.26
N ASN A 109 5.59 -18.26 1.97
CA ASN A 109 5.89 -19.28 0.97
C ASN A 109 7.29 -19.88 1.14
N ARG A 110 8.28 -19.08 1.55
CA ARG A 110 9.64 -19.55 1.87
C ARG A 110 9.62 -20.51 3.07
N LEU A 111 8.96 -20.13 4.15
CA LEU A 111 8.86 -20.93 5.37
C LEU A 111 8.06 -22.22 5.14
N ARG A 112 7.01 -22.18 4.32
CA ARG A 112 6.28 -23.38 3.85
C ARG A 112 7.17 -24.32 3.05
N LYS A 113 7.99 -23.80 2.12
CA LYS A 113 8.96 -24.61 1.37
C LYS A 113 10.04 -25.23 2.26
N GLN A 114 10.41 -24.57 3.36
CA GLN A 114 11.37 -25.06 4.33
C GLN A 114 10.77 -26.02 5.37
N GLY A 115 9.47 -26.33 5.30
CA GLY A 115 8.80 -27.22 6.24
C GLY A 115 8.61 -26.64 7.65
N GLN A 116 8.88 -25.33 7.83
CA GLN A 116 8.76 -24.64 9.13
C GLN A 116 7.32 -24.17 9.41
N LEU A 117 6.44 -24.18 8.41
CA LEU A 117 5.01 -23.94 8.56
C LEU A 117 4.26 -25.25 8.29
N GLY A 118 3.42 -25.65 9.24
CA GLY A 118 2.58 -26.84 9.11
C GLY A 118 1.75 -26.79 7.82
N SER A 119 1.83 -27.86 7.02
CA SER A 119 0.97 -28.04 5.85
C SER A 119 -0.47 -28.20 6.34
N ASP A 120 -1.40 -27.39 5.81
CA ASP A 120 -2.83 -27.52 6.12
C ASP A 120 -3.27 -28.98 5.93
N PRO A 121 -3.78 -29.65 6.98
CA PRO A 121 -4.18 -31.06 6.90
C PRO A 121 -5.32 -31.28 5.90
N ASN A 122 -6.08 -30.23 5.58
CA ASN A 122 -7.12 -30.26 4.55
C ASN A 122 -6.57 -30.35 3.12
N LYS A 123 -5.35 -29.86 2.86
CA LYS A 123 -4.74 -29.92 1.51
C LYS A 123 -4.14 -31.29 1.20
N LYS A 124 -3.76 -32.06 2.23
CA LYS A 124 -3.27 -33.44 2.08
C LYS A 124 -4.38 -34.41 1.63
N ARG A 125 -5.62 -34.20 2.09
CA ARG A 125 -6.75 -35.08 1.74
C ARG A 125 -7.12 -35.09 0.26
N THR A 126 -6.75 -34.06 -0.51
CA THR A 126 -7.07 -34.00 -1.94
C THR A 126 -6.05 -34.76 -2.80
N ILE A 127 -4.81 -34.95 -2.32
CA ILE A 127 -3.75 -35.64 -3.07
C ILE A 127 -3.93 -37.16 -2.98
N ASP A 128 -4.39 -37.68 -1.83
CA ASP A 128 -4.58 -39.13 -1.64
C ASP A 128 -5.83 -39.69 -2.36
N GLY A 129 -6.70 -38.83 -2.90
CA GLY A 129 -7.91 -39.23 -3.63
C GLY A 129 -7.71 -39.52 -5.13
N ASN A 130 -6.53 -39.21 -5.70
CA ASN A 130 -6.26 -39.41 -7.13
C ASN A 130 -5.05 -40.34 -7.39
N GLY A 131 -4.86 -41.30 -6.49
CA GLY A 131 -3.92 -42.40 -6.66
C GLY A 131 -4.45 -43.40 -7.68
N SER A 132 -3.90 -43.34 -8.89
CA SER A 132 -3.86 -44.48 -9.80
C SER A 132 -3.28 -45.68 -9.05
N ALA A 133 -4.15 -46.59 -8.61
CA ALA A 133 -3.76 -47.81 -7.93
C ALA A 133 -2.89 -48.65 -8.88
N PRO A 134 -1.69 -49.14 -8.47
CA PRO A 134 -0.91 -50.01 -9.32
C PRO A 134 -1.70 -51.30 -9.57
N LYS A 135 -2.05 -51.56 -10.83
CA LYS A 135 -2.74 -52.77 -11.28
C LYS A 135 -1.92 -53.99 -10.82
N ARG A 136 -2.43 -54.75 -9.85
CA ARG A 136 -1.87 -56.04 -9.43
C ARG A 136 -1.76 -56.97 -10.65
N PRO A 137 -0.61 -57.61 -10.92
CA PRO A 137 -0.50 -58.58 -12.00
C PRO A 137 -1.33 -59.83 -11.65
N ARG A 138 -2.24 -60.22 -12.55
CA ARG A 138 -3.01 -61.47 -12.44
C ARG A 138 -2.04 -62.62 -12.71
N ARG A 139 -1.79 -63.45 -11.70
CA ARG A 139 -1.10 -64.73 -11.88
C ARG A 139 -2.00 -65.63 -12.75
N ALA A 140 -1.47 -66.06 -13.89
CA ALA A 140 -2.09 -67.08 -14.72
C ALA A 140 -1.84 -68.46 -14.08
N PHE A 141 -2.89 -69.28 -14.07
CA PHE A 141 -2.83 -70.74 -13.98
C PHE A 141 -3.06 -71.30 -15.37
#